data_AF-A0A2A4QP67-F1
#
_entry.id   AF-A0A2A4QP67-F1
#
_cell.length_a   1.000
_cell.length_b   1.000
_cell.length_c   1.000
_cell.angle_alpha   90.00
_cell.angle_beta   90.00
_cell.angle_gamma   90.00
#
_symmetry.space_group_name_H-M   'P 1'
#
loop_
_entity.id
_entity.type
_entity.pdbx_description
1 polymer ?
#
loop_
_entity_poly.entity_id
_entity_poly.type
_entity_poly.pdbx_seq_one_letter_code
_entity_poly.pdbx_strand_id
1 'polypeptide(L)'
;ASLDGLEGGVAGQSNWEHKLWNLTLVKNVQNNTLEPKYYYQLEHQMLVSGGNQTIFTCSDGTDEKKVSMIYSSVPERRKQLIAGWKSFLKDLETHEIKAKQEVVVAQKATMPVFTWEVSGTDISTNIATCLNQIKDLAETEMAKKLDSDQDFADKDQLNKDVKKARDALKLTLSNVEGKFVSFSEFAAVAKEMDAVLQKMQSAGEKQVKQAKEAKKKAIEDGGYKELTGYIRSLNEKIAPMYLANIVNNINPDLKSAMKGKRTIESLQNAVDAEISNVKLAVDEAMVRIVPNLAYLRAHAEEYKFLFPDAEQLVNQTEESFQAIVNSRITDHKAAETKRLEAEAEKTAEAAREKIRKEEEKKAADKVKADAAEKERKARIEASDIASQAVREASEKTAEKMIEIDQAFEPEEVKAVIQDAVSTGVGVSVGGKRVAPEDVYIEPVTFEDALGAWQERHSISGKAIEELGSLINKYR
;
A
#
# COMPACT_ATOMS: atom_id res chain seq x y z
N ALA A 1 -0.29 -27.15 -34.80
CA ALA A 1 0.59 -26.46 -35.76
C ALA A 1 0.74 -27.30 -37.02
N SER A 2 0.87 -26.68 -38.19
CA SER A 2 1.34 -27.35 -39.41
C SER A 2 2.81 -27.01 -39.60
N LEU A 3 3.67 -28.00 -39.79
CA LEU A 3 5.11 -27.83 -39.99
C LEU A 3 5.46 -28.15 -41.44
N ASP A 4 6.40 -27.42 -42.04
CA ASP A 4 6.87 -27.71 -43.40
C ASP A 4 7.82 -28.92 -43.41
N GLY A 5 8.52 -29.16 -42.30
CA GLY A 5 9.29 -30.39 -42.08
C GLY A 5 9.66 -30.63 -40.62
N LEU A 6 10.00 -31.89 -40.34
CA LEU A 6 10.56 -32.35 -39.07
C LEU A 6 11.85 -33.09 -39.36
N GLU A 7 12.91 -32.79 -38.62
CA GLU A 7 14.15 -33.55 -38.70
C GLU A 7 13.87 -35.03 -38.37
N GLY A 8 14.25 -35.92 -39.30
CA GLY A 8 13.99 -37.36 -39.19
C GLY A 8 12.51 -37.78 -39.20
N GLY A 9 11.56 -36.85 -39.41
CA GLY A 9 10.13 -37.14 -39.35
C GLY A 9 9.58 -37.41 -37.94
N VAL A 10 10.35 -37.11 -36.89
CA VAL A 10 9.99 -37.43 -35.49
C VAL A 10 9.81 -36.14 -34.68
N ALA A 11 8.75 -36.10 -33.87
CA ALA A 11 8.50 -35.01 -32.93
C ALA A 11 9.59 -34.98 -31.82
N GLY A 12 10.00 -33.78 -31.41
CA GLY A 12 11.05 -33.56 -30.40
C GLY A 12 12.44 -33.23 -30.95
N GLN A 13 12.63 -33.24 -32.27
CA GLN A 13 13.86 -32.78 -32.94
C GLN A 13 13.71 -31.36 -33.53
N SER A 14 14.68 -30.91 -34.34
CA SER A 14 14.62 -29.61 -35.00
C SER A 14 13.48 -29.57 -36.02
N ASN A 15 12.70 -28.49 -35.99
CA ASN A 15 11.66 -28.25 -36.99
C ASN A 15 12.28 -27.61 -38.24
N TRP A 16 11.59 -27.69 -39.36
CA TRP A 16 11.88 -26.90 -40.55
C TRP A 16 10.67 -26.07 -40.96
N GLU A 17 10.91 -24.80 -41.24
CA GLU A 17 9.92 -23.84 -41.71
C GLU A 17 10.46 -23.14 -42.97
N HIS A 18 9.62 -23.05 -44.01
CA HIS A 18 9.95 -22.43 -45.29
C HIS A 18 9.06 -21.24 -45.61
N LYS A 19 9.66 -20.23 -46.23
CA LYS A 19 8.96 -19.10 -46.84
C LYS A 19 9.49 -18.82 -48.25
N LEU A 20 8.59 -18.37 -49.12
CA LEU A 20 8.95 -17.89 -50.46
C LEU A 20 9.89 -16.68 -50.40
N TRP A 21 10.74 -16.56 -51.41
CA TRP A 21 11.73 -15.49 -51.53
C TRP A 21 11.11 -14.09 -51.48
N ASN A 22 11.39 -13.36 -50.41
CA ASN A 22 11.03 -11.96 -50.25
C ASN A 22 12.27 -11.18 -49.80
N LEU A 23 12.64 -10.12 -50.52
CA LEU A 23 13.89 -9.39 -50.27
C LEU A 23 14.02 -8.85 -48.83
N THR A 24 12.91 -8.40 -48.23
CA THR A 24 12.91 -7.94 -46.83
C THR A 24 13.14 -9.10 -45.88
N LEU A 25 12.41 -10.20 -46.08
CA LEU A 25 12.57 -11.40 -45.24
C LEU A 25 13.96 -12.03 -45.37
N VAL A 26 14.52 -12.06 -46.57
CA VAL A 26 15.88 -12.55 -46.84
C VAL A 26 16.91 -11.76 -46.04
N LYS A 27 16.84 -10.41 -46.07
CA LYS A 27 17.72 -9.56 -45.27
C LYS A 27 17.54 -9.80 -43.77
N ASN A 28 16.29 -9.95 -43.33
CA ASN A 28 15.93 -10.26 -41.95
C ASN A 28 16.57 -11.58 -41.48
N VAL A 29 16.45 -12.65 -42.29
CA VAL A 29 17.06 -13.95 -42.03
C VAL A 29 18.59 -13.86 -41.98
N GLN A 30 19.21 -13.17 -42.95
CA GLN A 30 20.66 -12.96 -42.97
C GLN A 30 21.18 -12.19 -41.74
N ASN A 31 20.36 -11.29 -41.19
CA ASN A 31 20.67 -10.52 -39.99
C ASN A 31 20.15 -11.19 -38.69
N ASN A 32 19.71 -12.45 -38.74
CA ASN A 32 19.15 -13.18 -37.60
C ASN A 32 18.02 -12.43 -36.86
N THR A 33 17.23 -11.64 -37.59
CA THR A 33 16.17 -10.80 -37.03
C THR A 33 14.84 -11.19 -37.67
N LEU A 34 13.89 -11.72 -36.89
CA LEU A 34 12.57 -12.09 -37.40
C LEU A 34 11.50 -11.14 -36.90
N GLU A 35 10.53 -10.85 -37.76
CA GLU A 35 9.32 -10.13 -37.39
C GLU A 35 8.44 -10.97 -36.44
N PRO A 36 7.61 -10.34 -35.59
CA PRO A 36 6.73 -11.01 -34.64
C PRO A 36 5.89 -12.16 -35.18
N LYS A 37 5.27 -11.97 -36.34
CA LYS A 37 4.45 -13.01 -36.96
C LYS A 37 5.22 -14.32 -37.21
N TYR A 38 6.52 -14.23 -37.52
CA TYR A 38 7.34 -15.41 -37.78
C TYR A 38 7.81 -16.04 -36.48
N TYR A 39 8.44 -15.29 -35.57
CA TYR A 39 8.95 -15.92 -34.36
C TYR A 39 7.83 -16.52 -33.49
N TYR A 40 6.63 -15.92 -33.44
CA TYR A 40 5.51 -16.53 -32.71
C TYR A 40 5.00 -17.81 -33.38
N GLN A 41 5.05 -17.90 -34.71
CA GLN A 41 4.78 -19.14 -35.43
C GLN A 41 5.77 -20.23 -35.04
N LEU A 42 7.07 -19.92 -35.02
CA LEU A 42 8.13 -20.88 -34.68
C LEU A 42 8.04 -21.32 -33.21
N GLU A 43 7.82 -20.40 -32.28
CA GLU A 43 7.58 -20.73 -30.86
C GLU A 43 6.39 -21.67 -30.70
N HIS A 44 5.29 -21.43 -31.42
CA HIS A 44 4.12 -22.30 -31.40
C HIS A 44 4.46 -23.70 -31.96
N GLN A 45 5.13 -23.78 -33.10
CA GLN A 45 5.53 -25.05 -33.70
C GLN A 45 6.41 -25.86 -32.76
N MET A 46 7.38 -25.22 -32.11
CA MET A 46 8.24 -25.85 -31.11
C MET A 46 7.47 -26.32 -29.87
N LEU A 47 6.50 -25.54 -29.39
CA LEU A 47 5.62 -25.97 -28.30
C LEU A 47 4.81 -27.22 -28.65
N VAL A 48 4.26 -27.30 -29.87
CA VAL A 48 3.43 -28.43 -30.31
C VAL A 48 4.25 -29.67 -30.65
N SER A 49 5.41 -29.49 -31.27
CA SER A 49 6.31 -30.58 -31.67
C SER A 49 7.20 -31.10 -30.54
N GLY A 50 7.35 -30.35 -29.44
CA GLY A 50 8.30 -30.65 -28.37
C GLY A 50 9.76 -30.26 -28.69
N GLY A 51 10.02 -29.61 -29.82
CA GLY A 51 11.35 -29.14 -30.20
C GLY A 51 11.79 -27.85 -29.48
N ASN A 52 13.08 -27.52 -29.59
CA ASN A 52 13.66 -26.28 -29.06
C ASN A 52 14.34 -25.41 -30.13
N GLN A 53 14.41 -25.90 -31.38
CA GLN A 53 14.98 -25.18 -32.52
C GLN A 53 14.14 -25.40 -33.79
N THR A 54 14.12 -24.38 -34.65
CA THR A 54 13.54 -24.45 -36.00
C THR A 54 14.54 -23.88 -37.01
N ILE A 55 14.84 -24.63 -38.06
CA ILE A 55 15.55 -24.14 -39.25
C ILE A 55 14.55 -23.33 -40.07
N PHE A 56 14.74 -22.02 -40.14
CA PHE A 56 13.90 -21.12 -40.93
C PHE A 56 14.56 -20.79 -42.25
N THR A 57 13.95 -21.16 -43.37
CA THR A 57 14.50 -21.00 -44.72
C THR A 57 13.64 -20.07 -45.55
N CYS A 58 14.28 -19.16 -46.27
CA CYS A 58 13.64 -18.36 -47.31
C CYS A 58 14.26 -18.71 -48.66
N SER A 59 13.47 -19.25 -49.59
CA SER A 59 13.95 -19.56 -50.95
C SER A 59 12.87 -19.41 -52.03
N ASP A 60 13.29 -19.36 -53.30
CA ASP A 60 12.39 -19.50 -54.45
C ASP A 60 12.37 -20.94 -55.02
N GLY A 61 12.97 -21.89 -54.29
CA GLY A 61 13.14 -23.27 -54.71
C GLY A 61 14.47 -23.56 -55.42
N THR A 62 15.28 -22.53 -55.70
CA THR A 62 16.64 -22.69 -56.25
C THR A 62 17.71 -22.65 -55.16
N ASP A 63 18.92 -23.14 -55.47
CA ASP A 63 20.05 -23.10 -54.55
C ASP A 63 20.71 -21.71 -54.48
N GLU A 64 20.66 -20.94 -55.57
CA GLU A 64 21.23 -19.58 -55.64
C GLU A 64 20.46 -18.60 -54.76
N LYS A 65 19.14 -18.79 -54.64
CA LYS A 65 18.24 -17.97 -53.81
C LYS A 65 17.71 -18.78 -52.66
N LYS A 66 18.62 -19.18 -51.78
CA LYS A 66 18.31 -19.86 -50.52
C LYS A 66 19.11 -19.24 -49.38
N VAL A 67 18.41 -18.74 -48.37
CA VAL A 67 19.01 -18.31 -47.10
C VAL A 67 18.30 -19.00 -45.96
N SER A 68 19.06 -19.39 -44.93
CA SER A 68 18.51 -20.06 -43.76
C SER A 68 19.11 -19.48 -42.49
N MET A 69 18.34 -19.52 -41.40
CA MET A 69 18.82 -19.25 -40.05
C MET A 69 18.29 -20.34 -39.11
N ILE A 70 18.98 -20.55 -37.99
CA ILE A 70 18.48 -21.37 -36.89
C ILE A 70 17.81 -20.43 -35.89
N TYR A 71 16.53 -20.67 -35.64
CA TYR A 71 15.80 -20.01 -34.58
C TYR A 71 15.75 -20.94 -33.36
N SER A 72 16.31 -20.50 -32.24
CA SER A 72 16.20 -21.19 -30.95
C SER A 72 15.07 -20.58 -30.12
N SER A 73 14.35 -21.42 -29.37
CA SER A 73 13.31 -20.99 -28.45
C SER A 73 13.80 -19.91 -27.50
N VAL A 74 13.00 -18.85 -27.36
CA VAL A 74 13.20 -17.79 -26.37
C VAL A 74 12.16 -17.96 -25.26
N PRO A 75 12.57 -18.32 -24.02
CA PRO A 75 11.65 -18.60 -22.91
C PRO A 75 10.60 -17.50 -22.67
N GLU A 76 11.00 -16.23 -22.74
CA GLU A 76 10.13 -15.08 -22.55
C GLU A 76 9.04 -15.00 -23.62
N ARG A 77 9.39 -15.21 -24.90
CA ARG A 77 8.42 -15.21 -26.01
C ARG A 77 7.47 -16.39 -25.92
N ARG A 78 7.99 -17.56 -25.55
CA ARG A 78 7.19 -18.77 -25.33
C ARG A 78 6.18 -18.56 -24.21
N LYS A 79 6.60 -17.96 -23.10
CA LYS A 79 5.71 -17.59 -21.99
C LYS A 79 4.61 -16.64 -22.45
N GLN A 80 4.95 -15.58 -23.19
CA GLN A 80 3.98 -14.63 -23.76
C GLN A 80 2.98 -15.32 -24.70
N LEU A 81 3.44 -16.22 -25.56
CA LEU A 81 2.59 -16.98 -26.47
C LEU A 81 1.57 -17.85 -25.72
N ILE A 82 2.03 -18.60 -24.71
CA ILE A 82 1.15 -19.44 -23.87
C ILE A 82 0.13 -18.57 -23.13
N ALA A 83 0.57 -17.44 -22.58
CA ALA A 83 -0.29 -16.52 -21.86
C ALA A 83 -1.37 -15.93 -22.79
N GLY A 84 -1.00 -15.58 -24.02
CA GLY A 84 -1.93 -15.16 -25.07
C GLY A 84 -2.97 -16.23 -25.41
N TRP A 85 -2.58 -17.50 -25.58
CA TRP A 85 -3.53 -18.60 -25.80
C TRP A 85 -4.49 -18.81 -24.64
N LYS A 86 -4.00 -18.69 -23.39
CA LYS A 86 -4.86 -18.79 -22.21
C LYS A 86 -5.88 -17.67 -22.15
N SER A 87 -5.49 -16.44 -22.50
CA SER A 87 -6.43 -15.31 -22.62
C SER A 87 -7.46 -15.59 -23.72
N PHE A 88 -7.00 -16.01 -24.90
CA PHE A 88 -7.88 -16.33 -26.02
C PHE A 88 -8.91 -17.41 -25.66
N LEU A 89 -8.54 -18.44 -24.90
CA LEU A 89 -9.49 -19.46 -24.46
C LEU A 89 -10.58 -18.89 -23.54
N LYS A 90 -10.21 -18.01 -22.58
CA LYS A 90 -11.18 -17.31 -21.73
C LYS A 90 -12.11 -16.42 -22.56
N ASP A 91 -11.55 -15.71 -23.54
CA ASP A 91 -12.33 -14.83 -24.42
C ASP A 91 -13.28 -15.65 -25.29
N LEU A 92 -12.82 -16.79 -25.82
CA LEU A 92 -13.61 -17.71 -26.65
C LEU A 92 -14.81 -18.30 -25.88
N GLU A 93 -14.65 -18.63 -24.60
CA GLU A 93 -15.74 -19.11 -23.73
C GLU A 93 -16.88 -18.10 -23.58
N THR A 94 -16.57 -16.80 -23.74
CA THR A 94 -17.54 -15.70 -23.62
C THR A 94 -17.88 -15.04 -24.95
N HIS A 95 -17.29 -15.51 -26.07
CA HIS A 95 -17.43 -14.89 -27.37
C HIS A 95 -18.76 -15.27 -28.04
N GLU A 96 -19.59 -14.28 -28.29
CA GLU A 96 -20.80 -14.43 -29.10
C GLU A 96 -20.47 -14.20 -30.59
N ILE A 97 -20.76 -15.19 -31.44
CA ILE A 97 -20.61 -15.07 -32.90
C ILE A 97 -21.64 -14.06 -33.40
N LYS A 98 -21.19 -12.83 -33.68
CA LYS A 98 -21.99 -11.81 -34.34
C LYS A 98 -22.01 -12.07 -35.84
N ALA A 99 -23.17 -11.92 -36.47
CA ALA A 99 -23.31 -12.02 -37.91
C ALA A 99 -22.32 -11.07 -38.59
N LYS A 100 -21.61 -11.57 -39.61
CA LYS A 100 -20.64 -10.79 -40.39
C LYS A 100 -21.34 -9.53 -40.92
N GLN A 101 -20.87 -8.36 -40.50
CA GLN A 101 -21.41 -7.11 -41.04
C GLN A 101 -21.10 -7.04 -42.53
N GLU A 102 -22.12 -6.75 -43.33
CA GLU A 102 -21.98 -6.56 -44.77
C GLU A 102 -21.00 -5.41 -45.06
N VAL A 103 -20.37 -5.44 -46.24
CA VAL A 103 -19.50 -4.35 -46.68
C VAL A 103 -20.31 -3.06 -46.64
N VAL A 104 -19.84 -2.06 -45.90
CA VAL A 104 -20.49 -0.76 -45.78
C VAL A 104 -20.47 -0.08 -47.15
N VAL A 105 -21.62 -0.11 -47.84
CA VAL A 105 -21.84 0.56 -49.12
C VAL A 105 -22.87 1.65 -48.88
N ALA A 106 -22.45 2.91 -49.04
CA ALA A 106 -23.34 4.04 -48.82
C ALA A 106 -24.51 4.03 -49.82
N GLN A 107 -25.72 4.18 -49.32
CA GLN A 107 -26.92 4.37 -50.11
C GLN A 107 -26.94 5.79 -50.68
N LYS A 108 -27.23 5.89 -51.98
CA LYS A 108 -27.43 7.19 -52.63
C LYS A 108 -28.87 7.64 -52.42
N ALA A 109 -29.05 8.91 -52.07
CA ALA A 109 -30.37 9.48 -51.97
C ALA A 109 -30.92 9.81 -53.36
N THR A 110 -32.20 9.53 -53.58
CA THR A 110 -32.92 9.98 -54.78
C THR A 110 -33.29 11.45 -54.59
N MET A 111 -32.50 12.34 -55.17
CA MET A 111 -32.79 13.77 -55.17
C MET A 111 -33.83 14.11 -56.25
N PRO A 112 -34.75 15.06 -56.00
CA PRO A 112 -35.70 15.50 -57.02
C PRO A 112 -34.99 16.06 -58.25
N VAL A 113 -35.51 15.74 -59.44
CA VAL A 113 -35.01 16.27 -60.71
C VAL A 113 -35.82 17.49 -61.10
N PHE A 114 -35.14 18.62 -61.37
CA PHE A 114 -35.79 19.86 -61.79
C PHE A 114 -36.11 19.81 -63.30
N THR A 115 -37.37 20.00 -63.66
CA THR A 115 -37.85 20.01 -65.04
C THR A 115 -38.60 21.30 -65.33
N TRP A 116 -38.38 21.86 -66.51
CA TRP A 116 -39.08 23.04 -66.99
C TRP A 116 -39.25 22.97 -68.51
N GLU A 117 -40.33 23.57 -69.03
CA GLU A 117 -40.65 23.60 -70.46
C GLU A 117 -41.29 24.94 -70.84
N VAL A 118 -40.89 25.49 -71.99
CA VAL A 118 -41.44 26.74 -72.54
C VAL A 118 -42.45 26.40 -73.64
N SER A 119 -43.70 26.84 -73.47
CA SER A 119 -44.76 26.71 -74.46
C SER A 119 -45.30 28.10 -74.83
N GLY A 120 -44.84 28.65 -75.95
CA GLY A 120 -45.15 30.03 -76.34
C GLY A 120 -44.53 31.04 -75.35
N THR A 121 -45.39 31.79 -74.64
CA THR A 121 -44.99 32.70 -73.56
C THR A 121 -45.10 32.08 -72.16
N ASP A 122 -45.75 30.91 -72.05
CA ASP A 122 -46.01 30.24 -70.78
C ASP A 122 -44.93 29.22 -70.47
N ILE A 123 -44.67 29.03 -69.18
CA ILE A 123 -43.66 28.08 -68.72
C ILE A 123 -44.22 27.19 -67.63
N SER A 124 -44.04 25.90 -67.80
CA SER A 124 -44.39 24.87 -66.82
C SER A 124 -43.12 24.41 -66.09
N THR A 125 -43.21 24.24 -64.77
CA THR A 125 -42.09 23.83 -63.91
C THR A 125 -42.56 22.98 -62.73
N ASN A 126 -41.74 22.03 -62.30
CA ASN A 126 -42.02 21.20 -61.12
C ASN A 126 -41.36 21.70 -59.82
N ILE A 127 -40.73 22.89 -59.84
CA ILE A 127 -39.84 23.34 -58.75
C ILE A 127 -40.54 23.46 -57.38
N ALA A 128 -41.82 23.84 -57.35
CA ALA A 128 -42.60 23.92 -56.10
C ALA A 128 -42.86 22.55 -55.48
N THR A 129 -43.13 21.53 -56.31
CA THR A 129 -43.26 20.13 -55.85
C THR A 129 -41.93 19.60 -55.32
N CYS A 130 -40.82 19.90 -56.02
CA CYS A 130 -39.49 19.53 -55.54
C CYS A 130 -39.15 20.21 -54.20
N LEU A 131 -39.60 21.44 -53.95
CA LEU A 131 -39.37 22.14 -52.69
C LEU A 131 -40.02 21.38 -51.52
N ASN A 132 -41.26 20.93 -51.69
CA ASN A 132 -41.94 20.16 -50.65
C ASN A 132 -41.23 18.83 -50.38
N GLN A 133 -40.83 18.10 -51.43
CA GLN A 133 -40.07 16.85 -51.28
C GLN A 133 -38.74 17.07 -50.54
N ILE A 134 -38.04 18.17 -50.83
CA ILE A 134 -36.78 18.53 -50.14
C ILE A 134 -37.04 18.91 -48.68
N LYS A 135 -38.14 19.60 -48.36
CA LYS A 135 -38.52 19.91 -46.98
C LYS A 135 -38.80 18.64 -46.18
N ASP A 136 -39.58 17.71 -46.73
CA ASP A 136 -39.91 16.43 -46.08
C ASP A 136 -38.65 15.58 -45.83
N LEU A 137 -37.77 15.52 -46.83
CA LEU A 137 -36.47 14.85 -46.70
C LEU A 137 -35.61 15.50 -45.62
N ALA A 138 -35.54 16.85 -45.61
CA ALA A 138 -34.76 17.58 -44.62
C ALA A 138 -35.27 17.35 -43.20
N GLU A 139 -36.60 17.35 -42.98
CA GLU A 139 -37.21 17.07 -41.68
C GLU A 139 -36.82 15.69 -41.16
N THR A 140 -36.98 14.66 -41.98
CA THR A 140 -36.66 13.28 -41.63
C THR A 140 -35.17 13.10 -41.34
N GLU A 141 -34.32 13.61 -42.23
CA GLU A 141 -32.88 13.37 -42.18
C GLU A 141 -32.21 14.17 -41.06
N MET A 142 -32.63 15.42 -40.81
CA MET A 142 -32.06 16.21 -39.70
C MET A 142 -32.45 15.67 -38.32
N ALA A 143 -33.50 14.86 -38.21
CA ALA A 143 -33.90 14.22 -36.95
C ALA A 143 -33.23 12.85 -36.71
N LYS A 144 -32.70 12.22 -37.76
CA LYS A 144 -32.11 10.86 -37.69
C LYS A 144 -30.88 10.82 -36.76
N LYS A 145 -30.85 9.83 -35.85
CA LYS A 145 -29.68 9.48 -35.05
C LYS A 145 -28.76 8.54 -35.84
N LEU A 146 -27.46 8.68 -35.66
CA LEU A 146 -26.44 7.90 -36.37
C LEU A 146 -25.71 7.03 -35.34
N ASP A 147 -25.82 5.71 -35.49
CA ASP A 147 -25.27 4.77 -34.51
C ASP A 147 -24.32 3.73 -35.11
N SER A 148 -24.42 3.47 -36.41
CA SER A 148 -23.63 2.47 -37.12
C SER A 148 -22.67 3.08 -38.15
N ASP A 149 -21.68 2.30 -38.58
CA ASP A 149 -20.80 2.68 -39.70
C ASP A 149 -21.60 2.89 -41.00
N GLN A 150 -22.69 2.14 -41.20
CA GLN A 150 -23.62 2.32 -42.31
C GLN A 150 -24.34 3.67 -42.23
N ASP A 151 -24.86 4.06 -41.06
CA ASP A 151 -25.49 5.37 -40.88
C ASP A 151 -24.54 6.52 -41.20
N PHE A 152 -23.27 6.39 -40.79
CA PHE A 152 -22.25 7.38 -41.11
C PHE A 152 -21.97 7.45 -42.61
N ALA A 153 -21.85 6.30 -43.27
CA ALA A 153 -21.59 6.23 -44.70
C ALA A 153 -22.75 6.80 -45.52
N ASP A 154 -23.99 6.43 -45.18
CA ASP A 154 -25.21 6.91 -45.82
C ASP A 154 -25.35 8.42 -45.63
N LYS A 155 -25.11 8.93 -44.42
CA LYS A 155 -25.22 10.36 -44.14
C LYS A 155 -24.13 11.19 -44.83
N ASP A 156 -22.90 10.70 -44.87
CA ASP A 156 -21.81 11.32 -45.63
C ASP A 156 -22.11 11.34 -47.13
N GLN A 157 -22.75 10.30 -47.66
CA GLN A 157 -23.18 10.25 -49.06
C GLN A 157 -24.35 11.18 -49.34
N LEU A 158 -25.35 11.23 -48.46
CA LEU A 158 -26.46 12.17 -48.54
C LEU A 158 -25.96 13.63 -48.58
N ASN A 159 -25.00 14.00 -47.74
CA ASN A 159 -24.41 15.35 -47.76
C ASN A 159 -23.78 15.69 -49.12
N LYS A 160 -23.12 14.72 -49.78
CA LYS A 160 -22.58 14.89 -51.13
C LYS A 160 -23.68 15.02 -52.17
N ASP A 161 -24.76 14.24 -52.04
CA ASP A 161 -25.89 14.28 -52.96
C ASP A 161 -26.68 15.60 -52.83
N VAL A 162 -26.86 16.11 -51.60
CA VAL A 162 -27.42 17.45 -51.34
C VAL A 162 -26.57 18.53 -52.01
N LYS A 163 -25.24 18.46 -51.89
CA LYS A 163 -24.35 19.41 -52.57
C LYS A 163 -24.55 19.38 -54.09
N LYS A 164 -24.61 18.19 -54.70
CA LYS A 164 -24.88 18.06 -56.14
C LYS A 164 -26.24 18.61 -56.54
N ALA A 165 -27.27 18.37 -55.73
CA ALA A 165 -28.61 18.91 -55.97
C ALA A 165 -28.61 20.45 -55.95
N ARG A 166 -27.87 21.06 -55.01
CA ARG A 166 -27.67 22.52 -54.97
C ARG A 166 -26.97 23.05 -56.22
N ASP A 167 -25.92 22.37 -56.68
CA ASP A 167 -25.21 22.76 -57.89
C ASP A 167 -26.11 22.63 -59.14
N ALA A 168 -26.92 21.58 -59.22
CA ALA A 168 -27.91 21.40 -60.28
C ALA A 168 -29.03 22.46 -60.25
N LEU A 169 -29.51 22.84 -59.05
CA LEU A 169 -30.49 23.90 -58.87
C LEU A 169 -29.97 25.25 -59.36
N LYS A 170 -28.73 25.60 -59.00
CA LYS A 170 -28.06 26.84 -59.45
C LYS A 170 -27.88 26.85 -60.97
N LEU A 171 -27.41 25.75 -61.54
CA LEU A 171 -27.28 25.60 -62.99
C LEU A 171 -28.62 25.77 -63.70
N THR A 172 -29.68 25.18 -63.14
CA THR A 172 -31.04 25.29 -63.67
C THR A 172 -31.50 26.75 -63.62
N LEU A 173 -31.33 27.43 -62.48
CA LEU A 173 -31.69 28.84 -62.33
C LEU A 173 -31.02 29.74 -63.38
N SER A 174 -29.71 29.55 -63.63
CA SER A 174 -28.97 30.30 -64.66
C SER A 174 -29.42 29.97 -66.10
N ASN A 175 -29.74 28.71 -66.39
CA ASN A 175 -30.19 28.30 -67.74
C ASN A 175 -31.59 28.84 -68.11
N VAL A 176 -32.33 29.19 -67.08
CA VAL A 176 -33.73 29.62 -67.14
C VAL A 176 -33.84 31.15 -67.12
N GLU A 177 -32.80 31.84 -66.63
CA GLU A 177 -32.67 33.29 -66.61
C GLU A 177 -32.79 33.88 -68.03
N GLY A 178 -33.76 34.77 -68.23
CA GLY A 178 -34.06 35.40 -69.52
C GLY A 178 -35.02 34.63 -70.44
N LYS A 179 -35.44 33.41 -70.09
CA LYS A 179 -36.46 32.63 -70.84
C LYS A 179 -37.88 32.81 -70.30
N PHE A 180 -38.02 33.28 -69.05
CA PHE A 180 -39.29 33.47 -68.36
C PHE A 180 -39.90 34.86 -68.55
N VAL A 181 -41.22 34.92 -68.80
CA VAL A 181 -42.01 36.16 -68.68
C VAL A 181 -42.17 36.58 -67.20
N SER A 182 -42.19 35.61 -66.27
CA SER A 182 -42.22 35.83 -64.81
C SER A 182 -41.13 35.02 -64.07
N PHE A 183 -39.88 35.46 -64.17
CA PHE A 183 -38.71 34.78 -63.57
C PHE A 183 -38.65 34.91 -62.03
N SER A 184 -39.26 35.95 -61.48
CA SER A 184 -39.14 36.32 -60.05
C SER A 184 -39.67 35.24 -59.10
N GLU A 185 -40.78 34.58 -59.45
CA GLU A 185 -41.39 33.53 -58.64
C GLU A 185 -40.52 32.27 -58.62
N PHE A 186 -40.04 31.84 -59.80
CA PHE A 186 -39.12 30.70 -59.90
C PHE A 186 -37.83 30.94 -59.10
N ALA A 187 -37.25 32.13 -59.22
CA ALA A 187 -36.05 32.52 -58.47
C ALA A 187 -36.29 32.54 -56.96
N ALA A 188 -37.46 32.96 -56.50
CA ALA A 188 -37.84 32.94 -55.09
C ALA A 188 -37.93 31.50 -54.54
N VAL A 189 -38.60 30.59 -55.26
CA VAL A 189 -38.71 29.17 -54.86
C VAL A 189 -37.33 28.49 -54.88
N ALA A 190 -36.51 28.75 -55.90
CA ALA A 190 -35.14 28.23 -55.98
C ALA A 190 -34.27 28.72 -54.81
N LYS A 191 -34.40 29.99 -54.42
CA LYS A 191 -33.69 30.55 -53.27
C LYS A 191 -34.11 29.89 -51.95
N GLU A 192 -35.41 29.67 -51.75
CA GLU A 192 -35.91 28.96 -50.57
C GLU A 192 -35.39 27.53 -50.52
N MET A 193 -35.41 26.83 -51.66
CA MET A 193 -34.90 25.47 -51.78
C MET A 193 -33.40 25.36 -51.49
N ASP A 194 -32.58 26.28 -52.02
CA ASP A 194 -31.14 26.30 -51.71
C ASP A 194 -30.90 26.53 -50.22
N ALA A 195 -31.72 27.36 -49.56
CA ALA A 195 -31.63 27.58 -48.12
C ALA A 195 -31.95 26.30 -47.31
N VAL A 196 -32.98 25.53 -47.70
CA VAL A 196 -33.30 24.24 -47.07
C VAL A 196 -32.18 23.22 -47.28
N LEU A 197 -31.67 23.09 -48.52
CA LEU A 197 -30.57 22.18 -48.85
C LEU A 197 -29.28 22.56 -48.11
N GLN A 198 -28.96 23.86 -48.02
CA GLN A 198 -27.80 24.34 -47.25
C GLN A 198 -27.92 23.98 -45.77
N LYS A 199 -29.09 24.22 -45.17
CA LYS A 199 -29.35 23.87 -43.78
C LYS A 199 -29.20 22.36 -43.57
N MET A 200 -29.77 21.55 -44.45
CA MET A 200 -29.68 20.09 -44.41
C MET A 200 -28.24 19.61 -44.50
N GLN A 201 -27.44 20.13 -45.44
CA GLN A 201 -26.03 19.80 -45.59
C GLN A 201 -25.23 20.12 -44.32
N SER A 202 -25.33 21.35 -43.83
CA SER A 202 -24.58 21.79 -42.64
C SER A 202 -24.99 21.04 -41.36
N ALA A 203 -26.27 20.72 -41.21
CA ALA A 203 -26.78 19.89 -40.11
C ALA A 203 -26.25 18.46 -40.22
N GLY A 204 -26.30 17.85 -41.41
CA GLY A 204 -25.80 16.50 -41.65
C GLY A 204 -24.29 16.36 -41.41
N GLU A 205 -23.48 17.30 -41.88
CA GLU A 205 -22.03 17.33 -41.62
C GLU A 205 -21.73 17.42 -40.12
N LYS A 206 -22.49 18.23 -39.38
CA LYS A 206 -22.38 18.34 -37.92
C LYS A 206 -22.82 17.07 -37.21
N GLN A 207 -23.92 16.44 -37.62
CA GLN A 207 -24.42 15.18 -37.05
C GLN A 207 -23.39 14.06 -37.18
N VAL A 208 -22.80 13.88 -38.37
CA VAL A 208 -21.79 12.85 -38.58
C VAL A 208 -20.57 13.09 -37.68
N LYS A 209 -20.06 14.32 -37.64
CA LYS A 209 -18.91 14.66 -36.80
C LYS A 209 -19.19 14.37 -35.32
N GLN A 210 -20.29 14.88 -34.79
CA GLN A 210 -20.65 14.74 -33.39
C GLN A 210 -20.92 13.28 -33.01
N ALA A 211 -21.62 12.53 -33.86
CA ALA A 211 -21.93 11.13 -33.60
C ALA A 211 -20.68 10.24 -33.64
N LYS A 212 -19.75 10.46 -34.59
CA LYS A 212 -18.45 9.76 -34.62
C LYS A 212 -17.61 10.06 -33.38
N GLU A 213 -17.53 11.33 -32.97
CA GLU A 213 -16.82 11.73 -31.74
C GLU A 213 -17.45 11.10 -30.49
N ALA A 214 -18.79 11.12 -30.39
CA ALA A 214 -19.52 10.52 -29.28
C ALA A 214 -19.35 9.00 -29.21
N LYS A 215 -19.43 8.28 -30.35
CA LYS A 215 -19.17 6.84 -30.39
C LYS A 215 -17.74 6.50 -30.02
N LYS A 216 -16.76 7.26 -30.52
CA LYS A 216 -15.36 7.08 -30.14
C LYS A 216 -15.19 7.20 -28.63
N LYS A 217 -15.75 8.26 -28.03
CA LYS A 217 -15.71 8.46 -26.58
C LYS A 217 -16.43 7.36 -25.81
N ALA A 218 -17.58 6.90 -26.28
CA ALA A 218 -18.33 5.83 -25.61
C ALA A 218 -17.56 4.50 -25.57
N ILE A 219 -16.86 4.14 -26.65
CA ILE A 219 -15.99 2.96 -26.71
C ILE A 219 -14.82 3.12 -25.74
N GLU A 220 -14.17 4.29 -25.73
CA GLU A 220 -13.07 4.61 -24.81
C GLU A 220 -13.51 4.51 -23.33
N ASP A 221 -14.61 5.17 -22.97
CA ASP A 221 -15.16 5.17 -21.61
C ASP A 221 -15.61 3.76 -21.19
N GLY A 222 -16.18 2.98 -22.12
CA GLY A 222 -16.55 1.58 -21.91
C GLY A 222 -15.34 0.73 -21.54
N GLY A 223 -14.24 0.89 -22.27
CA GLY A 223 -12.99 0.19 -22.00
C GLY A 223 -12.39 0.50 -20.63
N TYR A 224 -12.33 1.78 -20.25
CA TYR A 224 -11.87 2.16 -18.90
C TYR A 224 -12.77 1.59 -17.80
N LYS A 225 -14.09 1.60 -18.01
CA LYS A 225 -15.06 1.05 -17.05
C LYS A 225 -14.85 -0.45 -16.84
N GLU A 226 -14.65 -1.19 -17.92
CA GLU A 226 -14.37 -2.63 -17.88
C GLU A 226 -13.10 -2.92 -17.08
N LEU A 227 -11.99 -2.26 -17.44
CA LEU A 227 -10.71 -2.47 -16.77
C LEU A 227 -10.77 -2.06 -15.29
N THR A 228 -11.44 -0.96 -14.97
CA THR A 228 -11.64 -0.52 -13.58
C THR A 228 -12.41 -1.57 -12.78
N GLY A 229 -13.46 -2.16 -13.36
CA GLY A 229 -14.23 -3.24 -12.75
C GLY A 229 -13.37 -4.47 -12.47
N TYR A 230 -12.54 -4.86 -13.45
CA TYR A 230 -11.62 -5.97 -13.32
C TYR A 230 -10.55 -5.73 -12.23
N ILE A 231 -9.87 -4.58 -12.24
CA ILE A 231 -8.87 -4.20 -11.22
C ILE A 231 -9.49 -4.18 -9.82
N ARG A 232 -10.74 -3.68 -9.68
CA ARG A 232 -11.46 -3.71 -8.40
C ARG A 232 -11.60 -5.13 -7.87
N SER A 233 -12.02 -6.07 -8.71
CA SER A 233 -12.18 -7.49 -8.31
C SER A 233 -10.88 -8.14 -7.85
N LEU A 234 -9.74 -7.67 -8.35
CA LEU A 234 -8.42 -8.16 -7.93
C LEU A 234 -7.94 -7.47 -6.64
N ASN A 235 -8.20 -6.17 -6.48
CA ASN A 235 -7.91 -5.44 -5.24
C ASN A 235 -8.60 -6.08 -4.02
N GLU A 236 -9.82 -6.61 -4.19
CA GLU A 236 -10.52 -7.35 -3.13
C GLU A 236 -9.70 -8.56 -2.61
N LYS A 237 -8.93 -9.22 -3.50
CA LYS A 237 -8.10 -10.39 -3.14
C LYS A 237 -6.84 -10.00 -2.36
N ILE A 238 -6.36 -8.77 -2.53
CA ILE A 238 -5.09 -8.28 -1.96
C ILE A 238 -5.28 -7.20 -0.88
N ALA A 239 -6.51 -6.90 -0.50
CA ALA A 239 -6.82 -5.90 0.51
C ALA A 239 -6.01 -6.12 1.81
N PRO A 240 -5.47 -5.08 2.46
CA PRO A 240 -5.74 -3.66 2.21
C PRO A 240 -4.86 -3.00 1.13
N MET A 241 -4.04 -3.77 0.40
CA MET A 241 -3.17 -3.22 -0.64
C MET A 241 -3.94 -2.90 -1.93
N TYR A 242 -3.37 -2.02 -2.75
CA TYR A 242 -3.93 -1.65 -4.05
C TYR A 242 -2.96 -1.96 -5.20
N LEU A 243 -3.44 -2.61 -6.26
CA LEU A 243 -2.66 -2.94 -7.45
C LEU A 243 -1.99 -1.71 -8.08
N ALA A 244 -2.63 -0.54 -8.00
CA ALA A 244 -2.09 0.72 -8.50
C ALA A 244 -0.76 1.12 -7.85
N ASN A 245 -0.48 0.64 -6.63
CA ASN A 245 0.75 0.92 -5.91
C ASN A 245 1.83 -0.16 -6.16
N ILE A 246 1.46 -1.29 -6.76
CA ILE A 246 2.30 -2.48 -6.88
C ILE A 246 2.74 -2.72 -8.34
N VAL A 247 1.83 -2.49 -9.29
CA VAL A 247 2.00 -2.80 -10.71
C VAL A 247 2.06 -1.50 -11.49
N ASN A 248 3.20 -1.28 -12.15
CA ASN A 248 3.34 -0.17 -13.10
C ASN A 248 2.51 -0.46 -14.37
N ASN A 249 2.02 0.59 -15.03
CA ASN A 249 1.28 0.51 -16.30
C ASN A 249 -0.08 -0.21 -16.26
N ILE A 250 -0.84 -0.04 -15.17
CA ILE A 250 -2.25 -0.48 -15.12
C ILE A 250 -3.22 0.46 -15.85
N ASN A 251 -2.73 1.58 -16.38
CA ASN A 251 -3.52 2.58 -17.09
C ASN A 251 -3.23 2.48 -18.59
N PRO A 252 -4.16 1.94 -19.41
CA PRO A 252 -3.96 1.81 -20.85
C PRO A 252 -4.04 3.17 -21.55
N ASP A 253 -3.29 3.35 -22.64
CA ASP A 253 -3.45 4.50 -23.54
C ASP A 253 -4.45 4.15 -24.67
N LEU A 254 -5.72 4.03 -24.30
CA LEU A 254 -6.80 3.70 -25.24
C LEU A 254 -6.92 4.75 -26.37
N LYS A 255 -6.66 6.02 -26.06
CA LYS A 255 -6.73 7.11 -27.03
C LYS A 255 -5.72 6.94 -28.15
N SER A 256 -4.48 6.56 -27.83
CA SER A 256 -3.45 6.25 -28.82
C SER A 256 -3.76 4.96 -29.58
N ALA A 257 -4.26 3.92 -28.90
CA ALA A 257 -4.65 2.65 -29.55
C ALA A 257 -5.74 2.86 -30.63
N MET A 258 -6.71 3.74 -30.36
CA MET A 258 -7.79 4.08 -31.28
C MET A 258 -7.37 5.04 -32.42
N LYS A 259 -6.13 5.55 -32.41
CA LYS A 259 -5.67 6.52 -33.42
C LYS A 259 -5.62 5.88 -34.81
N GLY A 260 -6.20 6.55 -35.80
CA GLY A 260 -6.21 6.11 -37.20
C GLY A 260 -7.25 5.02 -37.53
N LYS A 261 -7.99 4.52 -36.54
CA LYS A 261 -9.11 3.60 -36.73
C LYS A 261 -10.34 4.36 -37.24
N ARG A 262 -11.06 3.77 -38.19
CA ARG A 262 -12.13 4.45 -38.96
C ARG A 262 -13.51 3.84 -38.77
N THR A 263 -13.59 2.55 -38.47
CA THR A 263 -14.85 1.84 -38.23
C THR A 263 -15.04 1.59 -36.74
N ILE A 264 -16.29 1.46 -36.30
CA ILE A 264 -16.65 1.12 -34.92
C ILE A 264 -15.97 -0.18 -34.50
N GLU A 265 -16.01 -1.21 -35.35
CA GLU A 265 -15.34 -2.49 -35.10
C GLU A 265 -13.83 -2.32 -34.91
N SER A 266 -13.16 -1.55 -35.77
CA SER A 266 -11.72 -1.33 -35.66
C SER A 266 -11.32 -0.53 -34.42
N LEU A 267 -12.21 0.31 -33.90
CA LEU A 267 -12.03 1.04 -32.65
C LEU A 267 -12.19 0.09 -31.46
N GLN A 268 -13.24 -0.73 -31.46
CA GLN A 268 -13.50 -1.71 -30.41
C GLN A 268 -12.35 -2.72 -30.29
N ASN A 269 -11.95 -3.32 -31.41
CA ASN A 269 -10.83 -4.28 -31.44
C ASN A 269 -9.51 -3.68 -30.93
N ALA A 270 -9.27 -2.38 -31.15
CA ALA A 270 -8.09 -1.70 -30.65
C ALA A 270 -8.14 -1.49 -29.12
N VAL A 271 -9.32 -1.16 -28.59
CA VAL A 271 -9.53 -1.03 -27.14
C VAL A 271 -9.44 -2.39 -26.45
N ASP A 272 -10.08 -3.41 -27.01
CA ASP A 272 -10.08 -4.77 -26.44
C ASP A 272 -8.66 -5.33 -26.38
N ALA A 273 -7.87 -5.17 -27.45
CA ALA A 273 -6.48 -5.63 -27.47
C ALA A 273 -5.63 -4.95 -26.39
N GLU A 274 -5.80 -3.64 -26.21
CA GLU A 274 -5.04 -2.89 -25.19
C GLU A 274 -5.47 -3.28 -23.77
N ILE A 275 -6.76 -3.47 -23.52
CA ILE A 275 -7.27 -3.95 -22.24
C ILE A 275 -6.73 -5.35 -21.94
N SER A 276 -6.73 -6.26 -22.91
CA SER A 276 -6.21 -7.61 -22.75
C SER A 276 -4.72 -7.61 -22.42
N ASN A 277 -3.92 -6.71 -23.02
CA ASN A 277 -2.51 -6.54 -22.67
C ASN A 277 -2.33 -6.13 -21.21
N VAL A 278 -3.13 -5.18 -20.72
CA VAL A 278 -3.08 -4.76 -19.31
C VAL A 278 -3.53 -5.89 -18.38
N LYS A 279 -4.64 -6.57 -18.69
CA LYS A 279 -5.11 -7.73 -17.92
C LYS A 279 -4.04 -8.81 -17.81
N LEU A 280 -3.32 -9.09 -18.90
CA LEU A 280 -2.23 -10.06 -18.91
C LEU A 280 -1.10 -9.66 -17.95
N ALA A 281 -0.66 -8.40 -18.01
CA ALA A 281 0.38 -7.90 -17.11
C ALA A 281 -0.03 -7.95 -15.64
N VAL A 282 -1.31 -7.64 -15.35
CA VAL A 282 -1.88 -7.72 -14.01
C VAL A 282 -2.00 -9.17 -13.53
N ASP A 283 -2.53 -10.08 -14.36
CA ASP A 283 -2.64 -11.51 -14.05
C ASP A 283 -1.25 -12.10 -13.74
N GLU A 284 -0.23 -11.75 -14.53
CA GLU A 284 1.15 -12.18 -14.27
C GLU A 284 1.72 -11.66 -12.95
N ALA A 285 1.36 -10.43 -12.54
CA ALA A 285 1.75 -9.89 -11.25
C ALA A 285 0.99 -10.56 -10.09
N MET A 286 -0.30 -10.83 -10.27
CA MET A 286 -1.14 -11.48 -9.27
C MET A 286 -0.65 -12.89 -8.90
N VAL A 287 -0.06 -13.62 -9.84
CA VAL A 287 0.61 -14.91 -9.59
C VAL A 287 1.73 -14.79 -8.54
N ARG A 288 2.41 -13.64 -8.44
CA ARG A 288 3.45 -13.37 -7.42
C ARG A 288 2.86 -12.75 -6.17
N ILE A 289 2.00 -11.74 -6.34
CA ILE A 289 1.47 -10.92 -5.23
C ILE A 289 0.65 -11.76 -4.26
N VAL A 290 -0.25 -12.61 -4.75
CA VAL A 290 -1.18 -13.35 -3.88
C VAL A 290 -0.45 -14.32 -2.93
N PRO A 291 0.46 -15.19 -3.40
CA PRO A 291 1.24 -16.05 -2.50
C PRO A 291 2.14 -15.26 -1.54
N ASN A 292 2.84 -14.22 -2.01
CA ASN A 292 3.72 -13.41 -1.16
C ASN A 292 2.94 -12.68 -0.05
N LEU A 293 1.77 -12.13 -0.37
CA LEU A 293 0.90 -11.51 0.62
C LEU A 293 0.38 -12.53 1.65
N ALA A 294 0.02 -13.74 1.21
CA ALA A 294 -0.37 -14.82 2.11
C ALA A 294 0.79 -15.22 3.05
N TYR A 295 2.02 -15.32 2.51
CA TYR A 295 3.22 -15.57 3.31
C TYR A 295 3.44 -14.49 4.37
N LEU A 296 3.35 -13.21 3.99
CA LEU A 296 3.53 -12.08 4.90
C LEU A 296 2.51 -12.11 6.04
N ARG A 297 1.23 -12.35 5.71
CA ARG A 297 0.17 -12.48 6.72
C ARG A 297 0.41 -13.64 7.68
N ALA A 298 0.94 -14.76 7.19
CA ALA A 298 1.20 -15.93 8.03
C ALA A 298 2.44 -15.79 8.93
N HIS A 299 3.50 -15.12 8.46
CA HIS A 299 4.80 -15.11 9.14
C HIS A 299 5.15 -13.80 9.84
N ALA A 300 4.48 -12.69 9.49
CA ALA A 300 4.76 -11.36 9.99
C ALA A 300 3.57 -10.70 10.70
N GLU A 301 2.57 -11.48 11.17
CA GLU A 301 1.35 -10.94 11.79
C GLU A 301 1.65 -10.02 12.98
N GLU A 302 2.62 -10.38 13.82
CA GLU A 302 3.09 -9.57 14.97
C GLU A 302 4.14 -8.53 14.58
N TYR A 303 4.68 -8.62 13.36
CA TYR A 303 5.80 -7.82 12.87
C TYR A 303 5.40 -6.88 11.71
N LYS A 304 4.10 -6.59 11.53
CA LYS A 304 3.58 -5.74 10.44
C LYS A 304 4.29 -4.39 10.32
N PHE A 305 4.69 -3.81 11.45
CA PHE A 305 5.39 -2.52 11.51
C PHE A 305 6.78 -2.55 10.85
N LEU A 306 7.38 -3.72 10.62
CA LEU A 306 8.64 -3.88 9.88
C LEU A 306 8.48 -3.77 8.36
N PHE A 307 7.24 -3.74 7.86
CA PHE A 307 6.92 -3.78 6.43
C PHE A 307 6.01 -2.62 5.98
N PRO A 308 6.38 -1.35 6.24
CA PRO A 308 5.62 -0.20 5.71
C PRO A 308 5.66 -0.12 4.18
N ASP A 309 6.67 -0.75 3.57
CA ASP A 309 6.94 -0.85 2.14
C ASP A 309 6.41 -2.15 1.52
N ALA A 310 5.49 -2.86 2.19
CA ALA A 310 5.03 -4.17 1.75
C ALA A 310 4.52 -4.19 0.29
N GLU A 311 3.83 -3.13 -0.17
CA GLU A 311 3.36 -3.02 -1.56
C GLU A 311 4.50 -3.04 -2.59
N GLN A 312 5.69 -2.57 -2.24
CA GLN A 312 6.87 -2.59 -3.13
C GLN A 312 7.55 -3.96 -3.14
N LEU A 313 7.38 -4.77 -2.09
CA LEU A 313 8.02 -6.06 -1.93
C LEU A 313 7.21 -7.21 -2.54
N VAL A 314 5.88 -7.19 -2.42
CA VAL A 314 5.01 -8.34 -2.76
C VAL A 314 5.05 -8.77 -4.22
N ASN A 315 5.50 -7.93 -5.15
CA ASN A 315 5.63 -8.27 -6.58
C ASN A 315 6.99 -8.87 -6.97
N GLN A 316 7.88 -9.10 -6.01
CA GLN A 316 9.15 -9.79 -6.24
C GLN A 316 8.97 -11.29 -6.45
N THR A 317 10.05 -11.98 -6.85
CA THR A 317 10.07 -13.45 -6.83
C THR A 317 9.85 -13.96 -5.41
N GLU A 318 9.23 -15.13 -5.29
CA GLU A 318 8.90 -15.74 -4.00
C GLU A 318 10.14 -15.87 -3.09
N GLU A 319 11.25 -16.38 -3.64
CA GLU A 319 12.51 -16.54 -2.90
C GLU A 319 13.06 -15.21 -2.37
N SER A 320 13.10 -14.18 -3.21
CA SER A 320 13.56 -12.83 -2.82
C SER A 320 12.68 -12.24 -1.73
N PHE A 321 11.36 -12.37 -1.89
CA PHE A 321 10.39 -11.84 -0.94
C PHE A 321 10.53 -12.51 0.44
N GLN A 322 10.54 -13.84 0.47
CA GLN A 322 10.65 -14.60 1.72
C GLN A 322 11.99 -14.33 2.43
N ALA A 323 13.09 -14.22 1.67
CA ALA A 323 14.40 -13.87 2.23
C ALA A 323 14.38 -12.51 2.94
N ILE A 324 13.79 -11.48 2.33
CA ILE A 324 13.66 -10.13 2.94
C ILE A 324 12.82 -10.20 4.21
N VAL A 325 11.67 -10.87 4.17
CA VAL A 325 10.77 -11.01 5.33
C VAL A 325 11.49 -11.69 6.49
N ASN A 326 12.13 -12.82 6.21
CA ASN A 326 12.82 -13.61 7.22
C ASN A 326 14.01 -12.85 7.80
N SER A 327 14.79 -12.15 6.97
CA SER A 327 15.91 -11.31 7.43
C SER A 327 15.43 -10.22 8.39
N ARG A 328 14.43 -9.41 8.00
CA ARG A 328 13.94 -8.30 8.84
C ARG A 328 13.41 -8.78 10.18
N ILE A 329 12.67 -9.89 10.20
CA ILE A 329 12.16 -10.48 11.45
C ILE A 329 13.30 -10.99 12.31
N THR A 330 14.29 -11.66 11.71
CA THR A 330 15.46 -12.20 12.43
C THR A 330 16.30 -11.08 13.04
N ASP A 331 16.57 -10.03 12.27
CA ASP A 331 17.32 -8.86 12.71
C ASP A 331 16.60 -8.13 13.85
N HIS A 332 15.28 -7.99 13.75
CA HIS A 332 14.46 -7.40 14.81
C HIS A 332 14.49 -8.23 16.10
N LYS A 333 14.33 -9.56 15.99
CA LYS A 333 14.40 -10.47 17.15
C LYS A 333 15.78 -10.39 17.82
N ALA A 334 16.86 -10.41 17.04
CA ALA A 334 18.21 -10.29 17.56
C ALA A 334 18.46 -8.94 18.25
N ALA A 335 17.93 -7.84 17.70
CA ALA A 335 18.01 -6.51 18.31
C ALA A 335 17.21 -6.44 19.63
N GLU A 336 16.03 -7.05 19.67
CA GLU A 336 15.18 -7.07 20.87
C GLU A 336 15.82 -7.92 21.99
N THR A 337 16.37 -9.09 21.67
CA THR A 337 17.14 -9.90 22.63
C THR A 337 18.31 -9.11 23.20
N LYS A 338 19.10 -8.43 22.36
CA LYS A 338 20.21 -7.58 22.84
C LYS A 338 19.74 -6.44 23.74
N ARG A 339 18.58 -5.84 23.44
CA ARG A 339 18.00 -4.76 24.27
C ARG A 339 17.61 -5.30 25.65
N LEU A 340 16.95 -6.45 25.70
CA LEU A 340 16.55 -7.10 26.95
C LEU A 340 17.76 -7.56 27.78
N GLU A 341 18.79 -8.12 27.15
CA GLU A 341 20.05 -8.50 27.81
C GLU A 341 20.75 -7.28 28.41
N ALA A 342 20.86 -6.18 27.66
CA ALA A 342 21.47 -4.94 28.15
C ALA A 342 20.65 -4.29 29.28
N GLU A 343 19.32 -4.40 29.25
CA GLU A 343 18.44 -3.91 30.32
C GLU A 343 18.54 -4.78 31.58
N ALA A 344 18.63 -6.10 31.41
CA ALA A 344 18.86 -7.05 32.50
C ALA A 344 20.24 -6.82 33.16
N GLU A 345 21.28 -6.59 32.36
CA GLU A 345 22.63 -6.28 32.86
C GLU A 345 22.65 -4.97 33.65
N LYS A 346 22.04 -3.89 33.13
CA LYS A 346 21.89 -2.62 33.86
C LYS A 346 21.14 -2.79 35.18
N THR A 347 20.09 -3.60 35.18
CA THR A 347 19.30 -3.88 36.38
C THR A 347 20.12 -4.69 37.40
N ALA A 348 20.87 -5.68 36.95
CA ALA A 348 21.76 -6.49 37.79
C ALA A 348 22.92 -5.66 38.37
N GLU A 349 23.51 -4.77 37.59
CA GLU A 349 24.56 -3.84 38.04
C GLU A 349 24.02 -2.85 39.07
N ALA A 350 22.85 -2.25 38.82
CA ALA A 350 22.18 -1.38 39.78
C ALA A 350 21.84 -2.11 41.10
N ALA A 351 21.46 -3.40 41.03
CA ALA A 351 21.23 -4.22 42.22
C ALA A 351 22.53 -4.53 42.97
N ARG A 352 23.62 -4.89 42.26
CA ARG A 352 24.95 -5.11 42.86
C ARG A 352 25.48 -3.85 43.53
N GLU A 353 25.30 -2.68 42.91
CA GLU A 353 25.69 -1.39 43.48
C GLU A 353 24.89 -1.07 44.75
N LYS A 354 23.58 -1.36 44.78
CA LYS A 354 22.76 -1.22 45.99
C LYS A 354 23.24 -2.14 47.11
N ILE A 355 23.54 -3.40 46.81
CA ILE A 355 24.08 -4.36 47.80
C ILE A 355 25.44 -3.88 48.31
N ARG A 356 26.35 -3.45 47.42
CA ARG A 356 27.67 -2.92 47.83
C ARG A 356 27.53 -1.73 48.77
N LYS A 357 26.66 -0.76 48.43
CA LYS A 357 26.37 0.39 49.31
C LYS A 357 25.76 -0.02 50.65
N GLU A 358 24.91 -1.04 50.67
CA GLU A 358 24.34 -1.58 51.92
C GLU A 358 25.39 -2.30 52.77
N GLU A 359 26.27 -3.10 52.15
CA GLU A 359 27.39 -3.77 52.82
C GLU A 359 28.43 -2.78 53.34
N GLU A 360 28.82 -1.77 52.56
CA GLU A 360 29.68 -0.67 52.99
C GLU A 360 29.07 0.09 54.17
N LYS A 361 27.76 0.35 54.14
CA LYS A 361 27.04 0.96 55.26
C LYS A 361 27.04 0.06 56.50
N LYS A 362 26.73 -1.23 56.36
CA LYS A 362 26.78 -2.21 57.48
C LYS A 362 28.19 -2.34 58.05
N ALA A 363 29.22 -2.35 57.21
CA ALA A 363 30.61 -2.37 57.66
C ALA A 363 31.00 -1.08 58.39
N ALA A 364 30.61 0.08 57.88
CA ALA A 364 30.83 1.37 58.54
C ALA A 364 30.07 1.46 59.89
N ASP A 365 28.83 0.98 59.95
CA ASP A 365 28.03 0.93 61.17
C ASP A 365 28.64 -0.04 62.19
N LYS A 366 29.20 -1.18 61.75
CA LYS A 366 29.93 -2.11 62.62
C LYS A 366 31.23 -1.49 63.17
N VAL A 367 32.01 -0.80 62.35
CA VAL A 367 33.22 -0.09 62.81
C VAL A 367 32.86 0.99 63.83
N LYS A 368 31.77 1.72 63.61
CA LYS A 368 31.26 2.71 64.59
C LYS A 368 30.79 2.04 65.88
N ALA A 369 30.11 0.90 65.81
CA ALA A 369 29.67 0.14 66.97
C ALA A 369 30.86 -0.44 67.76
N ASP A 370 31.86 -1.00 67.09
CA ASP A 370 33.07 -1.53 67.71
C ASP A 370 33.90 -0.39 68.35
N ALA A 371 33.96 0.79 67.71
CA ALA A 371 34.59 1.98 68.28
C ALA A 371 33.84 2.47 69.52
N ALA A 372 32.50 2.52 69.49
CA ALA A 372 31.68 2.90 70.64
C ALA A 372 31.80 1.88 71.80
N GLU A 373 31.88 0.58 71.51
CA GLU A 373 32.11 -0.47 72.51
C GLU A 373 33.51 -0.36 73.12
N LYS A 374 34.54 -0.06 72.31
CA LYS A 374 35.91 0.18 72.79
C LYS A 374 35.99 1.44 73.65
N GLU A 375 35.30 2.51 73.25
CA GLU A 375 35.18 3.74 74.05
C GLU A 375 34.44 3.47 75.36
N ARG A 376 33.35 2.69 75.33
CA ARG A 376 32.62 2.25 76.54
C ARG A 376 33.51 1.46 77.49
N LYS A 377 34.28 0.49 76.98
CA LYS A 377 35.25 -0.28 77.78
C LYS A 377 36.36 0.60 78.35
N ALA A 378 36.91 1.53 77.56
CA ALA A 378 37.89 2.49 78.05
C ALA A 378 37.31 3.42 79.13
N ARG A 379 36.03 3.79 79.03
CA ARG A 379 35.32 4.58 80.04
C ARG A 379 35.08 3.79 81.33
N ILE A 380 34.78 2.50 81.22
CA ILE A 380 34.65 1.58 82.36
C ILE A 380 36.02 1.38 83.02
N GLU A 381 37.09 1.09 82.26
CA GLU A 381 38.45 0.98 82.79
C GLU A 381 38.93 2.29 83.42
N ALA A 382 38.64 3.45 82.82
CA ALA A 382 38.96 4.75 83.42
C ALA A 382 38.16 4.99 84.72
N SER A 383 36.91 4.52 84.78
CA SER A 383 36.09 4.57 85.99
C SER A 383 36.61 3.60 87.07
N ASP A 384 37.10 2.43 86.69
CA ASP A 384 37.68 1.44 87.60
C ASP A 384 39.04 1.91 88.12
N ILE A 385 39.89 2.50 87.28
CA ILE A 385 41.14 3.15 87.66
C ILE A 385 40.87 4.36 88.57
N ALA A 386 39.83 5.17 88.29
CA ALA A 386 39.43 6.26 89.17
C ALA A 386 38.91 5.73 90.52
N SER A 387 38.18 4.61 90.52
CA SER A 387 37.70 3.95 91.74
C SER A 387 38.85 3.32 92.54
N GLN A 388 39.88 2.77 91.87
CA GLN A 388 41.12 2.31 92.47
C GLN A 388 41.96 3.46 93.03
N ALA A 389 42.05 4.60 92.32
CA ALA A 389 42.74 5.79 92.82
C ALA A 389 42.02 6.42 94.02
N VAL A 390 40.68 6.35 94.09
CA VAL A 390 39.91 6.72 95.29
C VAL A 390 40.18 5.74 96.44
N ARG A 391 40.34 4.44 96.15
CA ARG A 391 40.73 3.41 97.12
C ARG A 391 42.16 3.61 97.64
N GLU A 392 43.13 3.87 96.76
CA GLU A 392 44.52 4.18 97.11
C GLU A 392 44.66 5.54 97.80
N ALA A 393 43.80 6.53 97.48
CA ALA A 393 43.72 7.79 98.23
C ALA A 393 43.11 7.57 99.62
N SER A 394 42.16 6.65 99.77
CA SER A 394 41.64 6.24 101.09
C SER A 394 42.66 5.43 101.90
N GLU A 395 43.53 4.65 101.26
CA GLU A 395 44.66 3.94 101.91
C GLU A 395 45.84 4.88 102.24
N LYS A 396 46.19 5.85 101.38
CA LYS A 396 47.18 6.89 101.68
C LYS A 396 46.71 7.93 102.70
N THR A 397 45.40 8.08 102.89
CA THR A 397 44.84 8.87 104.00
C THR A 397 44.80 8.07 105.30
N ALA A 398 44.85 6.73 105.23
CA ALA A 398 44.98 5.85 106.39
C ALA A 398 46.45 5.61 106.83
N GLU A 399 47.43 5.73 105.93
CA GLU A 399 48.88 5.54 106.26
C GLU A 399 49.63 6.82 106.69
N LYS A 400 48.93 7.95 106.89
CA LYS A 400 49.55 9.20 107.40
C LYS A 400 48.89 9.77 108.65
N MET A 401 48.20 8.93 109.42
CA MET A 401 47.74 9.30 110.76
C MET A 401 47.80 8.08 111.69
N ILE A 402 48.96 7.91 112.32
CA ILE A 402 49.32 7.25 113.61
C ILE A 402 50.83 6.97 113.44
N GLU A 403 51.70 7.89 113.84
CA GLU A 403 52.26 7.83 115.19
C GLU A 403 52.51 9.25 115.77
N ILE A 404 51.55 9.79 116.52
CA ILE A 404 51.81 10.52 117.77
C ILE A 404 50.78 10.05 118.80
N ASP A 405 51.33 9.30 119.74
CA ASP A 405 51.01 9.06 121.14
C ASP A 405 49.78 9.69 121.82
N GLN A 406 49.23 8.87 122.73
CA GLN A 406 48.49 9.13 123.98
C GLN A 406 46.94 9.18 124.02
N ALA A 407 46.45 8.11 124.67
CA ALA A 407 45.55 8.12 125.83
C ALA A 407 44.06 7.76 125.62
N PHE A 408 43.67 6.68 126.33
CA PHE A 408 42.37 6.44 126.99
C PHE A 408 41.14 6.26 126.08
N GLU A 409 40.19 5.34 126.26
CA GLU A 409 39.96 4.07 126.95
C GLU A 409 38.58 3.60 126.37
N PRO A 410 38.21 2.32 126.49
CA PRO A 410 37.19 1.68 125.65
C PRO A 410 35.84 1.53 126.35
N GLU A 411 34.72 1.83 125.68
CA GLU A 411 33.40 1.37 126.10
C GLU A 411 32.48 1.10 124.88
N GLU A 412 32.03 -0.15 124.83
CA GLU A 412 30.76 -0.65 124.28
C GLU A 412 30.52 -0.75 122.76
N VAL A 413 30.74 -1.97 122.25
CA VAL A 413 29.92 -2.56 121.17
C VAL A 413 28.79 -3.37 121.80
N LYS A 414 27.55 -2.93 121.62
CA LYS A 414 26.27 -3.66 121.69
C LYS A 414 25.18 -2.63 121.31
N ALA A 415 24.18 -2.85 120.47
CA ALA A 415 23.58 -4.07 119.96
C ALA A 415 22.51 -3.69 118.88
N VAL A 416 21.99 -4.72 118.21
CA VAL A 416 20.56 -4.88 117.84
C VAL A 416 20.06 -4.26 116.52
N ILE A 417 19.69 -5.20 115.66
CA ILE A 417 18.75 -5.18 114.53
C ILE A 417 17.38 -4.63 114.96
N GLN A 418 16.76 -3.78 114.13
CA GLN A 418 15.32 -3.56 113.87
C GLN A 418 15.10 -2.08 113.56
N ASP A 419 14.15 -1.61 112.76
CA ASP A 419 13.10 -2.12 111.88
C ASP A 419 12.58 -0.86 111.15
N ALA A 420 11.69 -1.04 110.18
CA ALA A 420 10.71 -0.05 109.75
C ALA A 420 11.17 1.17 108.92
N VAL A 421 10.89 1.06 107.62
CA VAL A 421 9.96 1.92 106.86
C VAL A 421 10.20 3.43 106.82
N SER A 422 10.26 3.90 105.56
CA SER A 422 10.05 5.30 105.16
C SER A 422 11.24 6.20 105.49
N THR A 423 11.56 7.25 104.77
CA THR A 423 10.91 8.03 103.72
C THR A 423 12.06 8.83 103.13
N GLY A 424 12.25 8.84 101.81
CA GLY A 424 12.08 10.08 101.06
C GLY A 424 13.32 11.00 101.06
N VAL A 425 13.24 12.03 100.22
CA VAL A 425 14.17 13.18 100.09
C VAL A 425 15.42 12.86 99.22
N GLY A 426 15.55 13.36 97.99
CA GLY A 426 15.36 14.73 97.55
C GLY A 426 16.73 15.41 97.45
N VAL A 427 17.35 15.41 96.27
CA VAL A 427 18.58 16.18 95.97
C VAL A 427 18.35 17.65 96.30
N SER A 428 19.30 18.35 96.89
CA SER A 428 19.39 19.82 96.91
C SER A 428 20.74 20.23 96.35
N VAL A 429 20.73 21.07 95.32
CA VAL A 429 21.85 21.95 94.99
C VAL A 429 21.36 23.36 95.35
N GLY A 430 22.07 24.06 96.23
CA GLY A 430 21.86 25.50 96.47
C GLY A 430 20.75 25.93 97.43
N GLY A 431 20.23 25.06 98.30
CA GLY A 431 19.25 25.45 99.34
C GLY A 431 17.80 25.49 98.82
N LYS A 432 17.14 24.34 98.90
CA LYS A 432 15.78 24.05 98.38
C LYS A 432 14.63 24.37 99.34
N ARG A 433 13.41 24.52 98.78
CA ARG A 433 12.27 23.56 98.93
C ARG A 433 11.05 23.93 98.06
N VAL A 434 10.54 23.01 97.22
CA VAL A 434 9.10 22.91 96.82
C VAL A 434 8.74 21.46 96.41
N ALA A 435 7.45 21.10 96.54
CA ALA A 435 6.81 19.78 96.68
C ALA A 435 6.55 18.99 95.36
N PRO A 436 6.17 17.70 95.43
CA PRO A 436 6.04 16.79 94.30
C PRO A 436 4.57 16.56 93.89
N GLU A 437 4.08 17.33 92.94
CA GLU A 437 2.81 17.07 92.24
C GLU A 437 3.00 17.47 90.79
N ASP A 438 3.37 16.50 89.95
CA ASP A 438 3.15 16.42 88.49
C ASP A 438 3.92 15.20 87.95
N VAL A 439 3.51 14.03 88.43
CA VAL A 439 3.72 12.75 87.72
C VAL A 439 2.41 12.45 87.01
N TYR A 440 2.29 12.88 85.76
CA TYR A 440 1.38 12.27 84.81
C TYR A 440 2.00 12.34 83.43
N ILE A 441 2.55 11.22 82.97
CA ILE A 441 2.82 10.99 81.54
C ILE A 441 1.72 10.03 81.10
N GLU A 442 0.82 10.51 80.26
CA GLU A 442 -0.24 9.68 79.67
C GLU A 442 0.37 8.47 78.94
N PRO A 443 -0.28 7.30 79.00
CA PRO A 443 0.18 6.13 78.27
C PRO A 443 0.08 6.41 76.76
N VAL A 444 1.24 6.43 76.09
CA VAL A 444 1.34 6.59 74.64
C VAL A 444 0.59 5.46 73.95
N THR A 445 -0.36 5.79 73.08
CA THR A 445 -1.13 4.78 72.35
C THR A 445 -0.26 4.06 71.33
N PHE A 446 -0.66 2.87 70.91
CA PHE A 446 0.07 2.12 69.89
C PHE A 446 0.13 2.89 68.56
N GLU A 447 -0.91 3.66 68.23
CA GLU A 447 -0.93 4.51 67.04
C GLU A 447 0.08 5.67 67.13
N ASP A 448 0.21 6.30 68.30
CA ASP A 448 1.18 7.39 68.51
C ASP A 448 2.64 6.91 68.43
N ALA A 449 2.92 5.73 68.99
CA ALA A 449 4.25 5.11 68.90
C ALA A 449 4.60 4.71 67.46
N LEU A 450 3.60 4.27 66.68
CA LEU A 450 3.79 3.88 65.28
C LEU A 450 3.99 5.10 64.37
N GLY A 451 3.26 6.20 64.62
CA GLY A 451 3.46 7.48 63.93
C GLY A 451 4.85 8.09 64.19
N ALA A 452 5.33 8.07 65.43
CA ALA A 452 6.67 8.54 65.77
C ALA A 452 7.78 7.69 65.11
N TRP A 453 7.53 6.39 64.90
CA TRP A 453 8.45 5.50 64.18
C TRP A 453 8.46 5.80 62.67
N GLN A 454 7.31 6.11 62.08
CA GLN A 454 7.19 6.53 60.68
C GLN A 454 8.05 7.76 60.36
N GLU A 455 7.94 8.81 61.17
CA GLU A 455 8.73 10.04 60.97
C GLU A 455 10.23 9.77 61.14
N ARG A 456 10.60 9.02 62.17
CA ARG A 456 12.00 8.71 62.48
C ARG A 456 12.70 7.91 61.37
N HIS A 457 11.94 7.13 60.60
CA HIS A 457 12.46 6.28 59.53
C HIS A 457 12.02 6.70 58.12
N SER A 458 11.32 7.83 57.99
CA SER A 458 10.88 8.42 56.71
C SER A 458 10.13 7.44 55.81
N ILE A 459 9.27 6.62 56.41
CA ILE A 459 8.43 5.64 55.70
C ILE A 459 7.15 6.33 55.20
N SER A 460 6.67 5.96 54.01
CA SER A 460 5.44 6.54 53.47
C SER A 460 4.22 6.16 54.33
N GLY A 461 3.29 7.10 54.53
CA GLY A 461 2.12 6.85 55.39
C GLY A 461 1.29 5.65 54.97
N LYS A 462 1.26 5.37 53.65
CA LYS A 462 0.55 4.22 53.08
C LYS A 462 1.15 2.87 53.50
N ALA A 463 2.46 2.79 53.70
CA ALA A 463 3.12 1.55 54.14
C ALA A 463 2.93 1.29 55.64
N ILE A 464 2.76 2.34 56.45
CA ILE A 464 2.48 2.24 57.89
C ILE A 464 1.03 1.82 58.14
N GLU A 465 0.06 2.33 57.37
CA GLU A 465 -1.34 1.89 57.46
C GLU A 465 -1.49 0.39 57.13
N GLU A 466 -0.76 -0.10 56.12
CA GLU A 466 -0.73 -1.53 55.78
C GLU A 466 -0.07 -2.36 56.89
N LEU A 467 1.02 -1.87 57.50
CA LEU A 467 1.71 -2.55 58.59
C LEU A 467 0.86 -2.58 59.88
N GLY A 468 0.21 -1.48 60.23
CA GLY A 468 -0.71 -1.38 61.37
C GLY A 468 -1.93 -2.29 61.21
N SER A 469 -2.49 -2.35 59.99
CA SER A 469 -3.60 -3.26 59.65
C SER A 469 -3.19 -4.72 59.74
N LEU A 470 -1.96 -5.06 59.34
CA LEU A 470 -1.39 -6.41 59.50
C LEU A 470 -1.18 -6.76 60.97
N ILE A 471 -0.62 -5.87 61.78
CA ILE A 471 -0.37 -6.14 63.21
C ILE A 471 -1.67 -6.30 63.99
N ASN A 472 -2.70 -5.48 63.70
CA ASN A 472 -4.01 -5.61 64.34
C ASN A 472 -4.82 -6.83 63.85
N LYS A 473 -4.52 -7.38 62.67
CA LYS A 473 -5.13 -8.62 62.17
C LYS A 473 -4.57 -9.88 62.85
N TYR A 474 -3.39 -9.79 63.46
CA TYR A 474 -2.70 -10.91 64.13
C TYR A 474 -2.49 -10.70 65.64
N ARG A 475 -3.11 -9.68 66.22
CA ARG A 475 -3.36 -9.50 67.66
C ARG A 475 -4.79 -9.91 67.97
#